data_AF-A0A5J5EEE4-F1
#
_entry.id   AF-A0A5J5EEE4-F1
#
_cell.length_a   1.000
_cell.length_b   1.000
_cell.length_c   1.000
_cell.angle_alpha   90.00
_cell.angle_beta   90.00
_cell.angle_gamma   90.00
#
_symmetry.space_group_name_H-M   'P 1'
#
loop_
_entity.id
_entity.type
_entity.pdbx_description
1 polymer ?
#
loop_
_entity_poly.entity_id
_entity_poly.type
_entity_poly.pdbx_seq_one_letter_code
_entity_poly.pdbx_strand_id
1 'polypeptide(L)'
;MSGKGIKKKSATAKRLLDASRTHGRRVRNPALLRLARRSGVKRVKRGKLSPVPLPRATQPTHTPASALLTYCKSDVYDEIRSEIERFVDEIVRNAVTWAEHREAIGGPRKTVMIGDMLQALRVVGRKVWGWE
;
A
#
# COMPACT_ATOMS: atom_id res chain seq x y z
N MET A 1 -23.03 -28.08 -16.94
CA MET A 1 -21.69 -28.32 -17.49
C MET A 1 -20.98 -26.98 -17.69
N SER A 2 -20.02 -26.61 -16.84
CA SER A 2 -18.91 -25.71 -17.22
C SER A 2 -17.96 -25.56 -16.03
N GLY A 3 -16.98 -26.45 -15.94
CA GLY A 3 -15.85 -26.33 -15.02
C GLY A 3 -14.57 -26.40 -15.84
N LYS A 4 -14.26 -25.34 -16.61
CA LYS A 4 -12.98 -25.26 -17.33
C LYS A 4 -11.86 -25.17 -16.31
N GLY A 5 -11.07 -26.25 -16.23
CA GLY A 5 -9.89 -26.37 -15.37
C GLY A 5 -8.84 -25.31 -15.70
N ILE A 6 -8.78 -24.27 -14.88
CA ILE A 6 -7.70 -23.29 -14.92
C ILE A 6 -6.47 -23.96 -14.32
N LYS A 7 -5.44 -24.19 -15.16
CA LYS A 7 -4.13 -24.73 -14.74
C LYS A 7 -3.63 -23.96 -13.52
N LYS A 8 -3.61 -24.60 -12.35
CA LYS A 8 -3.07 -24.01 -11.11
C LYS A 8 -1.58 -23.71 -11.34
N LYS A 9 -1.17 -22.45 -11.27
CA LYS A 9 0.25 -22.07 -11.28
C LYS A 9 1.00 -22.87 -10.20
N SER A 10 2.19 -23.39 -10.56
CA SER A 10 3.04 -24.15 -9.65
C SER A 10 3.36 -23.33 -8.40
N ALA A 11 3.56 -24.00 -7.26
CA ALA A 11 3.84 -23.35 -5.99
C ALA A 11 5.07 -22.42 -6.08
N THR A 12 6.07 -22.81 -6.88
CA THR A 12 7.28 -22.03 -7.17
C THR A 12 6.96 -20.73 -7.92
N ALA A 13 6.10 -20.78 -8.96
CA ALA A 13 5.68 -19.58 -9.69
C ALA A 13 4.85 -18.62 -8.82
N LYS A 14 4.11 -19.14 -7.84
CA LYS A 14 3.40 -18.31 -6.85
C LYS A 14 4.36 -17.63 -5.86
N ARG A 15 5.42 -18.32 -5.44
CA ARG A 15 6.45 -17.78 -4.52
C ARG A 15 7.25 -16.65 -5.16
N LEU A 16 7.67 -16.81 -6.43
CA LEU A 16 8.37 -15.76 -7.18
C LEU A 16 7.49 -14.52 -7.38
N LEU A 17 6.20 -14.71 -7.72
CA LEU A 17 5.24 -13.61 -7.83
C LEU A 17 5.01 -12.89 -6.48
N ASP A 18 5.10 -13.62 -5.37
CA ASP A 18 4.93 -13.05 -4.03
C ASP A 18 6.18 -12.28 -3.56
N ALA A 19 7.37 -12.70 -3.99
CA ALA A 19 8.63 -11.99 -3.72
C ALA A 19 8.73 -10.65 -4.45
N SER A 20 8.20 -10.55 -5.68
CA SER A 20 8.19 -9.30 -6.47
C SER A 20 7.00 -8.37 -6.17
N ARG A 21 6.11 -8.72 -5.23
CA ARG A 21 5.01 -7.82 -4.82
C ARG A 21 5.54 -6.75 -3.89
N THR A 22 5.26 -5.49 -4.23
CA THR A 22 5.40 -4.36 -3.30
C THR A 22 4.60 -4.65 -2.01
N HIS A 23 5.10 -4.18 -0.87
CA HIS A 23 4.55 -4.50 0.45
C HIS A 23 3.03 -4.21 0.55
N GLY A 24 2.54 -3.13 -0.04
CA GLY A 24 1.12 -2.80 -0.10
C GLY A 24 0.28 -3.79 -0.91
N ARG A 25 0.84 -4.42 -1.96
CA ARG A 25 0.15 -5.50 -2.68
C ARG A 25 0.00 -6.77 -1.85
N ARG A 26 0.72 -6.94 -0.73
CA ARG A 26 0.49 -8.04 0.24
C ARG A 26 -0.79 -7.83 1.05
N VAL A 27 -1.25 -6.59 1.22
CA VAL A 27 -2.55 -6.31 1.86
C VAL A 27 -3.68 -6.82 0.94
N ARG A 28 -4.31 -7.92 1.37
CA ARG A 28 -5.28 -8.66 0.57
C ARG A 28 -6.60 -7.87 0.44
N ASN A 29 -7.23 -7.91 -0.73
CA ASN A 29 -8.55 -7.28 -0.97
C ASN A 29 -9.62 -7.65 0.07
N PRO A 30 -9.74 -8.91 0.57
CA PRO A 30 -10.69 -9.25 1.63
C PRO A 30 -10.39 -8.56 2.97
N ALA A 31 -9.13 -8.21 3.26
CA ALA A 31 -8.80 -7.45 4.46
C ALA A 31 -9.27 -6.00 4.33
N LEU A 32 -8.99 -5.37 3.18
CA LEU A 32 -9.45 -4.02 2.86
C LEU A 32 -10.98 -3.93 2.85
N LEU A 33 -11.66 -4.92 2.29
CA LEU A 33 -13.11 -4.96 2.30
C LEU A 33 -13.66 -5.08 3.73
N ARG A 34 -13.06 -5.92 4.58
CA ARG A 34 -13.43 -6.04 6.00
C ARG A 34 -13.26 -4.71 6.74
N LEU A 35 -12.17 -3.99 6.50
CA LEU A 35 -11.96 -2.65 7.06
C LEU A 35 -13.04 -1.67 6.59
N ALA A 36 -13.31 -1.63 5.28
CA ALA A 36 -14.36 -0.78 4.73
C ALA A 36 -15.75 -1.13 5.29
N ARG A 37 -16.04 -2.41 5.53
CA ARG A 37 -17.30 -2.82 6.18
C ARG A 37 -17.40 -2.33 7.62
N ARG A 38 -16.30 -2.36 8.38
CA ARG A 38 -16.27 -1.83 9.77
C ARG A 38 -16.55 -0.33 9.82
N SER A 39 -16.15 0.42 8.80
CA SER A 39 -16.47 1.85 8.68
C SER A 39 -17.85 2.14 8.07
N GLY A 40 -18.70 1.13 7.85
CA GLY A 40 -20.06 1.29 7.32
C GLY A 40 -20.17 1.36 5.79
N VAL A 41 -19.08 1.12 5.05
CA VAL A 41 -19.10 1.21 3.59
C VAL A 41 -19.92 0.06 2.97
N LYS A 42 -20.96 0.42 2.20
CA LYS A 42 -21.88 -0.55 1.57
C LYS A 42 -21.40 -1.09 0.21
N ARG A 43 -20.64 -0.32 -0.57
CA ARG A 43 -20.10 -0.75 -1.88
C ARG A 43 -18.71 -0.14 -2.10
N VAL A 44 -17.78 -0.96 -2.60
CA VAL A 44 -16.43 -0.52 -3.01
C VAL A 44 -16.33 -0.71 -4.52
N LYS A 45 -16.12 0.39 -5.28
CA LYS A 45 -15.95 0.33 -6.73
C LYS A 45 -14.59 -0.26 -7.06
N ARG A 46 -14.54 -1.12 -8.08
CA ARG A 46 -13.29 -1.44 -8.80
C ARG A 46 -13.16 -0.44 -9.93
N GLY A 47 -11.99 0.12 -10.14
CA GLY A 47 -11.74 1.00 -11.28
C GLY A 47 -11.96 0.20 -12.57
N LYS A 48 -12.76 0.77 -13.47
CA LYS A 48 -12.89 0.22 -14.82
C LYS A 48 -11.65 0.64 -15.59
N LEU A 49 -11.18 -0.23 -16.49
CA LEU A 49 -10.16 0.23 -17.40
C LEU A 49 -10.79 1.23 -18.40
N SER A 50 -10.69 2.55 -18.18
CA SER A 50 -10.90 3.57 -19.23
C SER A 50 -9.61 3.87 -20.01
N PRO A 51 -9.62 3.84 -21.34
CA PRO A 51 -8.52 4.37 -22.15
C PRO A 51 -8.33 5.86 -21.85
N VAL A 52 -7.09 6.30 -21.62
CA VAL A 52 -6.77 7.74 -21.63
C VAL A 52 -6.83 8.19 -23.09
N PRO A 53 -7.61 9.21 -23.46
CA PRO A 53 -7.59 9.76 -24.81
C PRO A 53 -6.19 10.32 -25.07
N LEU A 54 -5.47 9.75 -26.05
CA LEU A 54 -4.21 10.32 -26.50
C LEU A 54 -4.46 11.74 -27.07
N PRO A 55 -3.58 12.71 -26.83
CA PRO A 55 -3.67 14.01 -27.48
C PRO A 55 -3.62 13.83 -29.00
N ARG A 56 -4.59 14.41 -29.71
CA ARG A 56 -4.88 14.16 -31.13
C ARG A 56 -3.78 14.59 -32.11
N ALA A 57 -2.70 15.21 -31.64
CA ALA A 57 -1.81 16.02 -32.46
C ALA A 57 -0.48 15.38 -32.86
N THR A 58 -0.12 14.19 -32.37
CA THR A 58 1.10 13.50 -32.82
C THR A 58 0.90 11.98 -32.77
N GLN A 59 0.59 11.37 -33.91
CA GLN A 59 0.81 9.93 -34.08
C GLN A 59 2.18 9.70 -34.71
N PRO A 60 3.24 9.42 -33.92
CA PRO A 60 4.49 8.93 -34.48
C PRO A 60 4.33 7.43 -34.82
N THR A 61 4.82 7.06 -36.00
CA THR A 61 4.79 5.73 -36.63
C THR A 61 5.48 4.61 -35.84
N HIS A 62 6.04 4.89 -34.66
CA HIS A 62 6.57 3.89 -33.75
C HIS A 62 6.14 4.22 -32.33
N THR A 63 4.93 3.79 -31.95
CA THR A 63 4.50 3.81 -30.55
C THR A 63 5.22 2.66 -29.84
N PRO A 64 6.16 2.92 -28.90
CA PRO A 64 6.74 1.83 -28.14
C PRO A 64 5.64 1.22 -27.26
N ALA A 65 5.59 -0.11 -27.15
CA ALA A 65 4.62 -0.81 -26.30
C ALA A 65 4.62 -0.33 -24.83
N SER A 66 5.67 0.37 -24.41
CA SER A 66 5.77 1.06 -23.11
C SER A 66 4.81 2.23 -22.94
N ALA A 67 4.38 2.91 -24.02
CA ALA A 67 3.44 4.04 -23.94
C ALA A 67 1.99 3.62 -23.65
N LEU A 68 1.63 2.35 -23.93
CA LEU A 68 0.33 1.77 -23.57
C LEU A 68 0.24 1.37 -22.09
N LEU A 69 1.34 1.47 -21.33
CA LEU A 69 1.38 1.15 -19.90
C LEU A 69 1.15 2.34 -18.98
N THR A 70 1.01 3.57 -19.52
CA THR A 70 0.48 4.72 -18.76
C THR A 70 -1.04 4.61 -18.66
N TYR A 71 -1.46 3.49 -18.08
CA TYR A 71 -2.82 3.10 -17.86
C TYR A 71 -3.12 3.44 -16.39
N CYS A 72 -3.76 4.58 -16.14
CA CYS A 72 -4.12 5.03 -14.78
C CYS A 72 -5.21 4.12 -14.19
N LYS A 73 -4.82 2.93 -13.72
CA LYS A 73 -5.70 2.03 -12.97
C LYS A 73 -5.55 2.26 -11.47
N SER A 74 -5.98 3.41 -10.96
CA SER A 74 -6.17 3.54 -9.51
C SER A 74 -7.54 3.01 -9.14
N ASP A 75 -7.61 1.70 -8.90
CA ASP A 75 -8.77 1.13 -8.20
C ASP A 75 -8.76 1.62 -6.74
N VAL A 76 -9.92 1.74 -6.10
CA VAL A 76 -10.04 2.12 -4.67
C VAL A 76 -9.14 1.27 -3.76
N TYR A 77 -8.87 0.03 -4.14
CA TYR A 77 -7.96 -0.86 -3.42
C TYR A 77 -6.50 -0.41 -3.48
N ASP A 78 -6.05 0.13 -4.61
CA ASP A 78 -4.68 0.59 -4.79
C ASP A 78 -4.48 1.95 -4.11
N GLU A 79 -5.49 2.82 -4.13
CA GLU A 79 -5.49 4.07 -3.36
C GLU A 79 -5.46 3.83 -1.84
N ILE A 80 -6.27 2.90 -1.33
CA ILE A 80 -6.22 2.53 0.10
C ILE A 80 -4.85 1.92 0.45
N ARG A 81 -4.23 1.15 -0.46
CA ARG A 81 -2.88 0.61 -0.22
C ARG A 81 -1.83 1.72 -0.13
N SER A 82 -1.86 2.67 -1.06
CA SER A 82 -0.91 3.78 -1.03
C SER A 82 -1.07 4.64 0.23
N GLU A 83 -2.29 4.83 0.71
CA GLU A 83 -2.53 5.59 1.94
C GLU A 83 -2.05 4.85 3.18
N ILE A 84 -2.27 3.53 3.26
CA ILE A 84 -1.72 2.71 4.35
C ILE A 84 -0.19 2.72 4.33
N GLU A 85 0.43 2.59 3.16
CA GLU A 85 1.89 2.67 3.02
C GLU A 85 2.42 4.04 3.46
N ARG A 86 1.82 5.13 2.97
CA ARG A 86 2.19 6.49 3.35
C ARG A 86 2.09 6.71 4.86
N PHE A 87 0.98 6.26 5.47
CA PHE A 87 0.76 6.40 6.90
C PHE A 87 1.79 5.63 7.72
N VAL A 88 2.08 4.39 7.37
CA VAL A 88 3.09 3.58 8.07
C VAL A 88 4.48 4.19 7.89
N ASP A 89 4.82 4.64 6.67
CA ASP A 89 6.09 5.31 6.40
C ASP A 89 6.28 6.57 7.25
N GLU A 90 5.25 7.40 7.39
CA GLU A 90 5.30 8.60 8.22
C GLU A 90 5.54 8.27 9.70
N ILE A 91 4.78 7.32 10.25
CA ILE A 91 4.91 6.92 11.66
C ILE A 91 6.24 6.26 11.94
N VAL A 92 6.70 5.35 11.07
CA VAL A 92 7.97 4.64 11.24
C VAL A 92 9.15 5.61 11.13
N ARG A 93 9.13 6.54 10.15
CA ARG A 93 10.19 7.57 10.03
C ARG A 93 10.29 8.41 11.30
N ASN A 94 9.16 8.92 11.78
CA ASN A 94 9.13 9.70 13.03
C ASN A 94 9.60 8.87 14.23
N ALA A 95 9.17 7.62 14.35
CA ALA A 95 9.58 6.74 15.44
C ALA A 95 11.08 6.44 15.43
N VAL A 96 11.69 6.25 14.25
CA VAL A 96 13.14 6.09 14.10
C VAL A 96 13.86 7.38 14.50
N THR A 97 13.38 8.55 14.06
CA THR A 97 13.93 9.84 14.50
C THR A 97 13.90 9.98 16.02
N TRP A 98 12.80 9.60 16.67
CA TRP A 98 12.74 9.59 18.15
C TRP A 98 13.72 8.61 18.77
N ALA A 99 13.89 7.41 18.22
CA ALA A 99 14.84 6.43 18.73
C ALA A 99 16.31 6.90 18.60
N GLU A 100 16.64 7.61 17.53
CA GLU A 100 17.96 8.17 17.28
C GLU A 100 18.25 9.39 18.17
N HIS A 101 17.27 10.27 18.38
CA HIS A 101 17.45 11.53 19.13
C HIS A 101 17.10 11.45 20.62
N ARG A 102 16.84 10.26 21.17
CA ARG A 102 16.51 10.08 22.60
C ARG A 102 17.75 10.16 23.49
N GLU A 103 18.43 11.31 23.49
CA GLU A 103 19.63 11.55 24.29
C GLU A 103 19.36 11.45 25.80
N ALA A 104 18.15 11.83 26.24
CA ALA A 104 17.78 11.95 27.64
C ALA A 104 17.84 10.63 28.46
N ILE A 105 17.94 9.44 27.83
CA ILE A 105 17.90 8.14 28.53
C ILE A 105 18.98 7.18 27.97
N GLY A 106 20.19 7.69 27.73
CA GLY A 106 21.37 6.86 27.44
C GLY A 106 21.87 6.85 25.98
N GLY A 107 21.58 7.90 25.21
CA GLY A 107 22.10 8.08 23.85
C GLY A 107 21.30 7.39 22.73
N PRO A 108 21.74 7.51 21.46
CA PRO A 108 21.02 7.02 20.29
C PRO A 108 20.83 5.50 20.32
N ARG A 109 19.60 5.04 20.04
CA ARG A 109 19.25 3.61 20.07
C ARG A 109 19.07 3.06 18.66
N LYS A 110 19.55 1.83 18.44
CA LYS A 110 19.34 1.07 17.19
C LYS A 110 18.00 0.31 17.16
N THR A 111 17.26 0.32 18.26
CA THR A 111 16.00 -0.42 18.42
C THR A 111 14.88 0.54 18.73
N VAL A 112 13.88 0.59 17.85
CA VAL A 112 12.67 1.38 18.05
C VAL A 112 11.83 0.75 19.16
N MET A 113 11.59 1.49 20.24
CA MET A 113 10.72 1.07 21.32
C MET A 113 9.28 1.52 21.09
N ILE A 114 8.35 0.92 21.83
CA ILE A 114 6.94 1.29 21.74
C ILE A 114 6.73 2.75 22.18
N GLY A 115 7.50 3.24 23.15
CA GLY A 115 7.47 4.65 23.55
C GLY A 115 7.77 5.62 22.40
N ASP A 116 8.68 5.25 21.49
CA ASP A 116 9.05 6.09 20.34
C ASP A 116 7.92 6.10 19.30
N MET A 117 7.25 4.96 19.11
CA MET A 117 6.04 4.84 18.29
C MET A 117 4.86 5.62 18.87
N LEU A 118 4.64 5.57 20.18
CA LEU A 118 3.57 6.31 20.85
C LEU A 118 3.78 7.82 20.74
N GLN A 119 5.03 8.29 20.83
CA GLN A 119 5.36 9.70 20.61
C GLN A 119 5.18 10.10 19.14
N ALA A 120 5.64 9.27 18.19
CA ALA A 120 5.40 9.50 16.77
C ALA A 120 3.90 9.63 16.45
N LEU A 121 3.07 8.75 17.02
CA LEU A 121 1.61 8.80 16.89
C LEU A 121 1.00 10.04 17.55
N ARG A 122 1.55 10.49 18.68
CA ARG A 122 1.11 11.70 19.38
C ARG A 122 1.37 12.97 18.55
N VAL A 123 2.52 13.06 17.89
CA VAL A 123 2.88 14.20 17.02
C VAL A 123 1.93 14.30 15.82
N VAL A 124 1.50 13.17 15.26
CA VAL A 124 0.51 13.13 14.15
C VAL A 124 -0.92 13.40 14.64
N GLY A 125 -1.14 13.56 15.95
CA GLY A 125 -2.46 13.76 16.54
C GLY A 125 -3.30 12.49 16.67
N ARG A 126 -2.69 11.30 16.54
CA ARG A 126 -3.34 9.99 16.63
C ARG A 126 -2.93 9.24 17.89
N LYS A 127 -3.17 9.86 19.05
CA LYS A 127 -2.82 9.25 20.35
C LYS A 127 -3.56 7.92 20.56
N VAL A 128 -2.79 6.87 20.84
CA VAL A 128 -3.32 5.56 21.24
C VAL A 128 -3.46 5.55 22.76
N TRP A 129 -4.65 5.17 23.24
CA TRP A 129 -4.97 5.08 24.66
C TRP A 129 -4.82 3.65 25.17
N GLY A 130 -4.53 3.48 26.46
CA GLY A 130 -4.39 2.16 27.09
C GLY A 130 -3.05 1.48 26.83
N TRP A 131 -2.04 2.26 26.44
CA TRP A 131 -0.67 1.80 26.24
C TRP A 131 0.28 2.83 26.85
N GLU A 132 0.83 2.52 28.02
CA GLU A 132 1.94 3.23 28.68
C GLU A 132 2.99 2.24 29.15
#